data_AF-A0A1S6IS55-F1
#
_entry.id   AF-A0A1S6IS55-F1
#
_cell.length_a   1.000
_cell.length_b   1.000
_cell.length_c   1.000
_cell.angle_alpha   90.00
_cell.angle_beta   90.00
_cell.angle_gamma   90.00
#
_symmetry.space_group_name_H-M   'P 1'
#
loop_
_entity.id
_entity.type
_entity.pdbx_description
1 polymer ?
#
loop_
_entity_poly.entity_id
_entity_poly.type
_entity_poly.pdbx_seq_one_letter_code
_entity_poly.pdbx_strand_id
1 'polypeptide(L)'
;MRKNKAVVGMLTMSATLLLAACSTETTDNPELIESASTSMGMDSMTSESMSGMEDMVHDDSGEIPTGLKEAENPTYKVGDKVTLMTDHMAGMDGAEATIVGAFDTIAYEVSYNPTNGDERVENHKWVIQEELTNTDMDPLEPGKEAVINAKHMPDMEGATAIIDSAEETTVYMVDYEPTTGEEKVKNHKWLTESELSTLE
;
A
#
# COMPACT_ATOMS: atom_id res chain seq x y z
N MET A 1 -8.08 63.31 -24.21
CA MET A 1 -7.16 63.96 -23.24
C MET A 1 -7.96 64.42 -22.02
N ARG A 2 -7.69 63.87 -20.84
CA ARG A 2 -7.57 64.58 -19.55
C ARG A 2 -7.02 63.58 -18.53
N LYS A 3 -5.87 63.93 -17.97
CA LYS A 3 -5.04 63.12 -17.07
C LYS A 3 -5.46 63.44 -15.63
N ASN A 4 -5.68 62.43 -14.80
CA ASN A 4 -5.67 62.61 -13.36
C ASN A 4 -4.35 62.04 -12.81
N LYS A 5 -3.58 62.93 -12.18
CA LYS A 5 -2.36 62.67 -11.42
C LYS A 5 -2.62 63.01 -9.96
N ALA A 6 -1.82 62.40 -9.08
CA ALA A 6 -1.48 62.75 -7.68
C ALA A 6 -2.02 61.76 -6.63
N VAL A 7 -1.31 61.43 -5.53
CA VAL A 7 0.06 61.68 -5.05
C VAL A 7 0.37 60.66 -3.94
N VAL A 8 1.65 60.29 -3.88
CA VAL A 8 2.48 59.68 -2.82
C VAL A 8 2.03 59.82 -1.35
N GLY A 9 2.21 58.74 -0.57
CA GLY A 9 2.40 58.77 0.88
C GLY A 9 3.39 57.68 1.33
N MET A 10 4.55 58.10 1.81
CA MET A 10 5.70 57.26 2.20
C MET A 10 5.84 57.22 3.73
N LEU A 11 6.50 56.15 4.21
CA LEU A 11 7.33 56.07 5.41
C LEU A 11 6.65 55.76 6.75
N THR A 12 6.99 54.60 7.33
CA THR A 12 7.60 54.56 8.67
C THR A 12 8.50 53.34 8.82
N MET A 13 9.68 53.61 9.36
CA MET A 13 10.86 52.78 9.54
C MET A 13 11.01 52.52 11.03
N SER A 14 11.22 51.28 11.45
CA SER A 14 11.74 50.98 12.80
C SER A 14 12.78 49.90 12.70
N ALA A 15 13.98 50.26 13.14
CA ALA A 15 15.20 49.48 13.09
C ALA A 15 15.77 49.30 14.49
N THR A 16 16.67 48.30 14.58
CA THR A 16 17.73 48.07 15.59
C THR A 16 17.27 47.31 16.86
N LEU A 17 18.05 46.41 17.46
CA LEU A 17 19.50 46.39 17.68
C LEU A 17 20.14 44.99 17.60
N LEU A 18 21.39 44.96 17.10
CA LEU A 18 22.41 43.92 17.25
C LEU A 18 23.11 44.04 18.62
N LEU A 19 23.68 42.93 19.11
CA LEU A 19 24.93 42.72 19.90
C LEU A 19 24.84 41.28 20.47
N ALA A 20 25.86 40.43 20.53
CA ALA A 20 27.29 40.66 20.66
C ALA A 20 28.12 39.47 20.10
N ALA A 21 29.35 39.78 19.72
CA ALA A 21 30.43 38.88 19.36
C ALA A 21 31.28 38.52 20.59
N CYS A 22 31.85 37.31 20.60
CA CYS A 22 33.13 36.94 21.24
C CYS A 22 33.60 35.65 20.52
N SER A 23 34.50 35.76 19.54
CA SER A 23 35.97 35.72 19.66
C SER A 23 36.53 34.30 19.57
N THR A 24 37.30 34.03 18.52
CA THR A 24 38.09 32.82 18.33
C THR A 24 39.55 33.18 18.59
N GLU A 25 40.25 32.42 19.45
CA GLU A 25 41.71 32.37 19.52
C GLU A 25 42.12 30.91 19.76
N THR A 26 43.02 30.44 18.90
CA THR A 26 43.69 29.14 18.83
C THR A 26 44.72 28.97 19.96
N THR A 27 44.94 27.75 20.46
CA THR A 27 46.29 27.18 20.73
C THR A 27 46.19 25.68 20.97
N ASP A 28 46.99 24.94 20.22
CA ASP A 28 47.19 23.50 20.20
C ASP A 28 47.83 22.88 21.47
N ASN A 29 47.68 21.55 21.52
CA ASN A 29 48.64 20.50 21.96
C ASN A 29 48.17 19.63 23.17
N PRO A 30 48.67 18.40 23.34
CA PRO A 30 48.13 17.16 22.76
C PRO A 30 48.01 16.02 23.80
N GLU A 31 47.62 14.82 23.35
CA GLU A 31 47.76 13.52 24.04
C GLU A 31 46.82 13.32 25.27
N LEU A 32 46.05 12.24 25.47
CA LEU A 32 46.23 10.82 25.18
C LEU A 32 44.85 10.12 25.03
N ILE A 33 44.82 9.25 24.03
CA ILE A 33 44.08 7.98 23.83
C ILE A 33 43.23 7.47 25.01
N GLU A 34 41.92 7.27 24.79
CA GLU A 34 41.26 5.99 25.10
C GLU A 34 40.02 5.78 24.22
N SER A 35 39.97 4.63 23.56
CA SER A 35 38.89 4.17 22.69
C SER A 35 37.64 3.83 23.49
N ALA A 36 36.48 4.34 23.05
CA ALA A 36 35.20 3.71 23.31
C ALA A 36 34.41 3.67 22.00
N SER A 37 34.34 2.48 21.43
CA SER A 37 33.45 2.10 20.35
C SER A 37 32.00 2.20 20.81
N THR A 38 31.30 3.27 20.42
CA THR A 38 29.84 3.32 20.51
C THR A 38 29.25 2.65 19.29
N SER A 39 28.84 1.41 19.50
CA SER A 39 27.86 0.68 18.70
C SER A 39 26.62 1.55 18.48
N MET A 40 26.36 1.92 17.23
CA MET A 40 25.03 2.40 16.82
C MET A 40 24.10 1.19 16.81
N GLY A 41 23.49 0.91 17.95
CA GLY A 41 22.33 0.04 18.02
C GLY A 41 21.20 0.73 17.28
N MET A 42 20.80 0.16 16.15
CA MET A 42 19.58 0.56 15.46
C MET A 42 18.43 0.02 16.33
N ASP A 43 17.91 0.90 17.18
CA ASP A 43 16.73 0.63 17.97
C ASP A 43 15.60 0.19 17.04
N SER A 44 15.18 -1.04 17.28
CA SER A 44 13.97 -1.65 16.78
C SER A 44 12.82 -0.67 17.00
N MET A 45 12.32 -0.11 15.90
CA MET A 45 11.01 0.54 15.87
C MET A 45 9.99 -0.55 16.21
N THR A 46 9.64 -0.66 17.48
CA THR A 46 8.51 -1.47 17.93
C THR A 46 7.28 -0.88 17.25
N SER A 47 6.76 -1.63 16.28
CA SER A 47 5.45 -1.44 15.65
C SER A 47 4.36 -1.62 16.72
N GLU A 48 4.22 -0.63 17.60
CA GLU A 48 3.10 -0.49 18.53
C GLU A 48 1.95 0.19 17.78
N SER A 49 1.33 -0.56 16.87
CA SER A 49 -0.01 -0.26 16.34
C SER A 49 -0.65 -1.52 15.78
N MET A 50 -0.86 -2.51 16.65
CA MET A 50 -1.62 -3.73 16.34
C MET A 50 -2.55 -4.05 17.51
N SER A 51 -3.47 -3.12 17.81
CA SER A 51 -4.54 -3.34 18.79
C SER A 51 -5.89 -2.97 18.17
N GLY A 52 -6.13 -3.49 16.97
CA GLY A 52 -7.36 -3.32 16.22
C GLY A 52 -7.57 -4.43 15.18
N MET A 53 -7.25 -5.69 15.54
CA MET A 53 -7.64 -6.85 14.74
C MET A 53 -9.01 -7.35 15.22
N GLU A 54 -10.01 -6.48 15.23
CA GLU A 54 -11.41 -6.90 15.42
C GLU A 54 -11.94 -7.29 14.04
N ASP A 55 -12.26 -8.58 13.84
CA ASP A 55 -13.04 -9.14 12.73
C ASP A 55 -12.97 -8.33 11.42
N MET A 56 -11.88 -8.50 10.66
CA MET A 56 -11.83 -8.01 9.28
C MET A 56 -12.84 -8.82 8.46
N VAL A 57 -14.04 -8.26 8.29
CA VAL A 57 -15.08 -8.82 7.44
C VAL A 57 -14.53 -8.86 6.02
N HIS A 58 -14.21 -10.06 5.53
CA HIS A 58 -13.76 -10.29 4.15
C HIS A 58 -14.93 -10.74 3.28
N ASP A 59 -14.89 -10.39 1.99
CA ASP A 59 -15.84 -10.91 1.00
C ASP A 59 -15.62 -12.41 0.76
N ASP A 60 -16.48 -13.25 1.33
CA ASP A 60 -16.48 -14.70 1.14
C ASP A 60 -17.45 -15.17 0.03
N SER A 61 -18.12 -14.25 -0.66
CA SER A 61 -19.20 -14.55 -1.62
C SER A 61 -18.76 -15.42 -2.79
N GLY A 62 -17.49 -15.32 -3.20
CA GLY A 62 -16.97 -15.93 -4.42
C GLY A 62 -17.54 -15.32 -5.70
N GLU A 63 -18.20 -14.15 -5.63
CA GLU A 63 -18.69 -13.46 -6.81
C GLU A 63 -17.52 -13.04 -7.71
N ILE A 64 -17.57 -13.42 -8.98
CA ILE A 64 -16.54 -13.09 -9.96
C ILE A 64 -16.99 -11.88 -10.80
N PRO A 65 -16.13 -10.85 -11.01
CA PRO A 65 -16.45 -9.71 -11.86
C PRO A 65 -16.87 -10.12 -13.28
N THR A 66 -17.82 -9.39 -13.86
CA THR A 66 -18.29 -9.66 -15.22
C THR A 66 -17.16 -9.38 -16.22
N GLY A 67 -16.91 -10.32 -17.13
CA GLY A 67 -15.91 -10.17 -18.17
C GLY A 67 -14.53 -10.69 -17.80
N LEU A 68 -14.31 -11.08 -16.54
CA LEU A 68 -13.05 -11.71 -16.11
C LEU A 68 -12.86 -13.05 -16.84
N LYS A 69 -11.71 -13.20 -17.49
CA LYS A 69 -11.39 -14.37 -18.31
C LYS A 69 -10.71 -15.44 -17.47
N GLU A 70 -11.23 -16.66 -17.47
CA GLU A 70 -10.52 -17.83 -16.90
C GLU A 70 -9.17 -18.01 -17.60
N ALA A 71 -8.15 -18.33 -16.80
CA ALA A 71 -6.80 -18.59 -17.30
C ALA A 71 -6.78 -19.88 -18.13
N GLU A 72 -6.22 -19.84 -19.34
CA GLU A 72 -6.21 -21.01 -20.23
C GLU A 72 -5.20 -22.07 -19.78
N ASN A 73 -4.03 -21.64 -19.28
CA ASN A 73 -2.95 -22.52 -18.85
C ASN A 73 -2.25 -21.96 -17.59
N PRO A 74 -2.96 -21.84 -16.46
CA PRO A 74 -2.35 -21.35 -15.22
C PRO A 74 -1.31 -22.34 -14.70
N THR A 75 -0.27 -21.83 -14.02
CA THR A 75 0.72 -22.68 -13.35
C THR A 75 0.07 -23.55 -12.27
N TYR A 76 -0.89 -22.99 -11.53
CA TYR A 76 -1.69 -23.71 -10.53
C TYR A 76 -3.14 -23.84 -11.01
N LYS A 77 -3.68 -25.07 -11.05
CA LYS A 77 -5.04 -25.32 -11.53
C LYS A 77 -6.04 -25.25 -10.39
N VAL A 78 -7.30 -24.98 -10.72
CA VAL A 78 -8.40 -25.10 -9.75
C VAL A 78 -8.41 -26.50 -9.14
N GLY A 79 -8.42 -26.55 -7.81
CA GLY A 79 -8.31 -27.77 -7.01
C GLY A 79 -6.88 -28.14 -6.59
N ASP A 80 -5.85 -27.51 -7.16
CA ASP A 80 -4.48 -27.68 -6.69
C ASP A 80 -4.33 -27.06 -5.30
N LYS A 81 -3.41 -27.64 -4.53
CA LYS A 81 -2.99 -27.11 -3.24
C LYS A 81 -1.65 -26.40 -3.37
N VAL A 82 -1.53 -25.27 -2.68
CA VAL A 82 -0.37 -24.37 -2.72
C VAL A 82 -0.03 -23.87 -1.33
N THR A 83 1.17 -23.32 -1.16
CA THR A 83 1.53 -22.53 0.02
C THR A 83 1.52 -21.05 -0.36
N LEU A 84 0.92 -20.22 0.49
CA LEU A 84 0.93 -18.77 0.32
C LEU A 84 2.29 -18.19 0.78
N MET A 85 2.86 -17.30 -0.03
CA MET A 85 4.17 -16.66 0.20
C MET A 85 4.03 -15.15 0.40
N THR A 86 2.89 -14.72 0.93
CA THR A 86 2.53 -13.31 1.13
C THR A 86 1.80 -13.10 2.44
N ASP A 87 1.80 -11.87 2.93
CA ASP A 87 1.24 -11.44 4.20
C ASP A 87 0.25 -10.28 4.05
N HIS A 88 -0.54 -10.26 2.97
CA HIS A 88 -1.58 -9.22 2.76
C HIS A 88 -2.52 -9.09 3.97
N MET A 89 -2.80 -10.21 4.63
CA MET A 89 -3.46 -10.28 5.93
C MET A 89 -2.67 -11.19 6.88
N ALA A 90 -2.83 -10.95 8.18
CA ALA A 90 -2.25 -11.80 9.20
C ALA A 90 -2.66 -13.28 8.99
N GLY A 91 -1.69 -14.19 9.13
CA GLY A 91 -1.92 -15.62 8.98
C GLY A 91 -1.88 -16.16 7.55
N MET A 92 -1.61 -15.33 6.53
CA MET A 92 -1.44 -15.80 5.15
C MET A 92 -0.08 -16.47 4.92
N ASP A 93 1.02 -15.85 5.35
CA ASP A 93 2.37 -16.37 5.04
C ASP A 93 2.56 -17.79 5.59
N GLY A 94 2.94 -18.70 4.70
CA GLY A 94 3.08 -20.14 4.98
C GLY A 94 1.78 -20.93 5.09
N ALA A 95 0.60 -20.32 4.91
CA ALA A 95 -0.68 -21.02 4.97
C ALA A 95 -0.82 -22.01 3.79
N GLU A 96 -1.44 -23.16 4.06
CA GLU A 96 -1.91 -24.05 3.00
C GLU A 96 -3.22 -23.50 2.42
N ALA A 97 -3.27 -23.43 1.08
CA ALA A 97 -4.42 -22.95 0.35
C ALA A 97 -4.83 -23.90 -0.78
N THR A 98 -6.08 -23.83 -1.18
CA THR A 98 -6.64 -24.52 -2.36
C THR A 98 -7.06 -23.49 -3.38
N ILE A 99 -6.62 -23.65 -4.63
CA ILE A 99 -7.05 -22.79 -5.74
C ILE A 99 -8.53 -23.04 -6.03
N VAL A 100 -9.36 -22.00 -5.93
CA VAL A 100 -10.80 -22.06 -6.28
C VAL A 100 -11.15 -21.25 -7.53
N GLY A 101 -10.21 -20.44 -8.04
CA GLY A 101 -10.31 -19.77 -9.33
C GLY A 101 -8.94 -19.32 -9.84
N ALA A 102 -8.78 -19.26 -11.16
CA ALA A 102 -7.56 -18.80 -11.84
C ALA A 102 -7.96 -18.00 -13.10
N PHE A 103 -7.48 -16.77 -13.22
CA PHE A 103 -7.95 -15.82 -14.22
C PHE A 103 -6.80 -15.00 -14.80
N ASP A 104 -6.85 -14.73 -16.11
CA ASP A 104 -5.89 -13.85 -16.78
C ASP A 104 -6.44 -12.42 -16.78
N THR A 105 -5.71 -11.49 -16.17
CA THR A 105 -6.09 -10.07 -16.06
C THR A 105 -4.86 -9.19 -15.76
N ILE A 106 -5.09 -7.92 -15.45
CA ILE A 106 -4.10 -7.01 -14.90
C ILE A 106 -4.41 -6.82 -13.42
N ALA A 107 -3.46 -7.17 -12.57
CA ALA A 107 -3.51 -6.93 -11.14
C ALA A 107 -2.91 -5.57 -10.82
N TYR A 108 -3.58 -4.81 -9.95
CA TYR A 108 -3.16 -3.49 -9.51
C TYR A 108 -2.91 -3.48 -8.02
N GLU A 109 -1.77 -2.93 -7.64
CA GLU A 109 -1.55 -2.42 -6.29
C GLU A 109 -2.09 -1.00 -6.24
N VAL A 110 -2.92 -0.69 -5.25
CA VAL A 110 -3.64 0.59 -5.17
C VAL A 110 -3.61 1.20 -3.78
N SER A 111 -3.65 2.53 -3.75
CA SER A 111 -3.76 3.29 -2.52
C SER A 111 -4.97 4.21 -2.55
N TYR A 112 -5.87 4.08 -1.59
CA TYR A 112 -7.20 4.71 -1.62
C TYR A 112 -7.64 5.24 -0.26
N ASN A 113 -8.54 6.22 -0.29
CA ASN A 113 -9.22 6.70 0.91
C ASN A 113 -10.56 5.96 1.04
N PRO A 114 -10.81 5.20 2.12
CA PRO A 114 -12.09 4.53 2.33
C PRO A 114 -13.28 5.50 2.28
N THR A 115 -14.43 5.00 1.83
CA THR A 115 -15.62 5.85 1.61
C THR A 115 -16.27 6.37 2.90
N ASN A 116 -15.97 5.74 4.03
CA ASN A 116 -16.43 6.15 5.37
C ASN A 116 -15.57 7.27 6.00
N GLY A 117 -14.43 7.62 5.39
CA GLY A 117 -13.51 8.65 5.89
C GLY A 117 -12.45 8.16 6.88
N ASP A 118 -12.28 6.84 7.01
CA ASP A 118 -11.19 6.23 7.78
C ASP A 118 -9.81 6.56 7.19
N GLU A 119 -8.77 6.12 7.90
CA GLU A 119 -7.39 6.29 7.46
C GLU A 119 -7.17 5.70 6.06
N ARG A 120 -6.30 6.37 5.30
CA ARG A 120 -5.92 5.96 3.96
C ARG A 120 -5.30 4.56 3.99
N VAL A 121 -5.76 3.70 3.08
CA VAL A 121 -5.14 2.40 2.83
C VAL A 121 -4.07 2.60 1.77
N GLU A 122 -2.83 2.26 2.10
CA GLU A 122 -1.68 2.35 1.19
C GLU A 122 -1.31 0.95 0.69
N ASN A 123 -0.87 0.85 -0.57
CA ASN A 123 -0.27 -0.34 -1.17
C ASN A 123 -1.15 -1.60 -1.07
N HIS A 124 -2.46 -1.46 -1.19
CA HIS A 124 -3.41 -2.57 -1.13
C HIS A 124 -3.23 -3.51 -2.32
N LYS A 125 -3.09 -4.81 -2.02
CA LYS A 125 -3.00 -5.90 -2.98
C LYS A 125 -4.18 -6.85 -2.80
N TRP A 126 -4.93 -7.20 -3.83
CA TRP A 126 -4.92 -6.67 -5.20
C TRP A 126 -6.34 -6.28 -5.59
N VAL A 127 -6.47 -5.33 -6.51
CA VAL A 127 -7.68 -5.14 -7.31
C VAL A 127 -7.37 -5.44 -8.77
N ILE A 128 -8.33 -5.95 -9.52
CA ILE A 128 -8.11 -6.31 -10.94
C ILE A 128 -8.79 -5.33 -11.91
N GLN A 129 -8.41 -5.38 -13.18
CA GLN A 129 -8.94 -4.52 -14.25
C GLN A 129 -10.47 -4.45 -14.26
N GLU A 130 -11.15 -5.59 -14.10
CA GLU A 130 -12.60 -5.72 -14.12
C GLU A 130 -13.28 -5.12 -12.88
N GLU A 131 -12.51 -4.85 -11.83
CA GLU A 131 -12.97 -4.23 -10.59
C GLU A 131 -12.77 -2.71 -10.57
N LEU A 132 -12.26 -2.11 -11.66
CA LEU A 132 -12.03 -0.67 -11.78
C LEU A 132 -12.96 -0.03 -12.82
N THR A 133 -13.61 1.08 -12.46
CA THR A 133 -14.37 1.93 -13.39
C THR A 133 -13.46 2.97 -14.04
N ASN A 134 -13.81 3.41 -15.25
CA ASN A 134 -13.07 4.37 -16.11
C ASN A 134 -11.80 3.81 -16.76
N THR A 135 -11.73 2.49 -16.94
CA THR A 135 -10.72 1.89 -17.79
C THR A 135 -11.27 1.84 -19.22
N ASP A 136 -10.61 2.48 -20.18
CA ASP A 136 -10.95 2.36 -21.61
C ASP A 136 -10.52 0.97 -22.16
N MET A 137 -10.59 -0.08 -21.34
CA MET A 137 -9.99 -1.42 -21.50
C MET A 137 -8.45 -1.45 -21.57
N ASP A 138 -7.78 -0.31 -21.71
CA ASP A 138 -6.33 -0.23 -21.61
C ASP A 138 -5.85 -0.37 -20.14
N PRO A 139 -4.68 -0.98 -19.91
CA PRO A 139 -4.03 -0.99 -18.60
C PRO A 139 -3.86 0.44 -18.05
N LEU A 140 -4.16 0.64 -16.77
CA LEU A 140 -3.89 1.91 -16.11
C LEU A 140 -2.41 2.02 -15.72
N GLU A 141 -1.80 3.15 -16.07
CA GLU A 141 -0.43 3.45 -15.66
C GLU A 141 -0.35 3.87 -14.17
N PRO A 142 0.79 3.65 -13.50
CA PRO A 142 1.04 4.18 -12.16
C PRO A 142 0.81 5.70 -12.07
N GLY A 143 0.21 6.14 -10.95
CA GLY A 143 -0.18 7.53 -10.68
C GLY A 143 -1.52 7.96 -11.29
N LYS A 144 -2.22 7.08 -12.02
CA LYS A 144 -3.59 7.33 -12.48
C LYS A 144 -4.61 7.09 -11.38
N GLU A 145 -5.73 7.80 -11.48
CA GLU A 145 -6.90 7.61 -10.62
C GLU A 145 -7.90 6.64 -11.24
N ALA A 146 -8.48 5.79 -10.42
CA ALA A 146 -9.59 4.89 -10.76
C ALA A 146 -10.60 4.80 -9.62
N VAL A 147 -11.84 4.40 -9.94
CA VAL A 147 -12.86 4.11 -8.92
C VAL A 147 -12.96 2.60 -8.73
N ILE A 148 -12.80 2.14 -7.49
CA ILE A 148 -12.87 0.72 -7.14
C ILE A 148 -14.34 0.28 -7.05
N ASN A 149 -14.70 -0.82 -7.72
CA ASN A 149 -15.99 -1.51 -7.60
C ASN A 149 -15.89 -2.81 -6.76
N ALA A 150 -14.67 -3.22 -6.39
CA ALA A 150 -14.44 -4.37 -5.52
C ALA A 150 -15.07 -4.16 -4.13
N LYS A 151 -15.47 -5.27 -3.52
CA LYS A 151 -16.08 -5.34 -2.17
C LYS A 151 -15.25 -6.17 -1.20
N HIS A 152 -13.95 -6.29 -1.44
CA HIS A 152 -13.08 -7.20 -0.67
C HIS A 152 -13.10 -6.92 0.82
N MET A 153 -13.23 -5.63 1.19
CA MET A 153 -13.39 -5.14 2.56
C MET A 153 -14.50 -4.07 2.61
N PRO A 154 -15.09 -3.81 3.79
CA PRO A 154 -16.00 -2.70 4.01
C PRO A 154 -15.42 -1.38 3.50
N ASP A 155 -16.30 -0.51 2.99
CA ASP A 155 -15.99 0.87 2.61
C ASP A 155 -14.98 1.04 1.45
N MET A 156 -14.57 -0.06 0.79
CA MET A 156 -13.74 -0.07 -0.42
C MET A 156 -14.53 0.28 -1.69
N GLU A 157 -15.73 -0.27 -1.86
CA GLU A 157 -16.57 -0.02 -3.05
C GLU A 157 -16.87 1.48 -3.18
N GLY A 158 -16.61 2.04 -4.35
CA GLY A 158 -16.78 3.46 -4.66
C GLY A 158 -15.61 4.35 -4.24
N ALA A 159 -14.58 3.82 -3.58
CA ALA A 159 -13.39 4.59 -3.24
C ALA A 159 -12.61 5.00 -4.50
N THR A 160 -12.07 6.22 -4.49
CA THR A 160 -11.11 6.67 -5.51
C THR A 160 -9.71 6.24 -5.08
N ALA A 161 -9.03 5.52 -5.97
CA ALA A 161 -7.73 4.94 -5.73
C ALA A 161 -6.69 5.50 -6.71
N ILE A 162 -5.45 5.56 -6.25
CA ILE A 162 -4.27 5.80 -7.08
C ILE A 162 -3.65 4.46 -7.41
N ILE A 163 -3.32 4.24 -8.68
CA ILE A 163 -2.57 3.06 -9.11
C ILE A 163 -1.11 3.21 -8.69
N ASP A 164 -0.62 2.31 -7.86
CA ASP A 164 0.79 2.29 -7.42
C ASP A 164 1.64 1.45 -8.37
N SER A 165 1.12 0.28 -8.77
CA SER A 165 1.73 -0.59 -9.76
C SER A 165 0.66 -1.39 -10.52
N ALA A 166 1.06 -1.92 -11.68
CA ALA A 166 0.21 -2.74 -12.55
C ALA A 166 1.03 -3.89 -13.12
N GLU A 167 0.44 -5.09 -13.12
CA GLU A 167 1.07 -6.30 -13.65
C GLU A 167 0.05 -7.13 -14.44
N GLU A 168 0.33 -7.41 -15.70
CA GLU A 168 -0.42 -8.40 -16.49
C GLU A 168 0.03 -9.81 -16.07
N THR A 169 -0.86 -10.57 -15.43
CA THR A 169 -0.52 -11.83 -14.77
C THR A 169 -1.74 -12.72 -14.59
N THR A 170 -1.53 -13.96 -14.17
CA THR A 170 -2.62 -14.81 -13.69
C THR A 170 -2.88 -14.49 -12.21
N VAL A 171 -4.12 -14.17 -11.89
CA VAL A 171 -4.59 -14.00 -10.52
C VAL A 171 -5.38 -15.22 -10.06
N TYR A 172 -5.28 -15.50 -8.77
CA TYR A 172 -5.86 -16.67 -8.13
C TYR A 172 -6.82 -16.24 -7.03
N MET A 173 -7.93 -16.97 -6.94
CA MET A 173 -8.84 -16.93 -5.79
C MET A 173 -8.62 -18.21 -4.99
N VAL A 174 -8.51 -18.11 -3.67
CA VAL A 174 -8.12 -19.26 -2.83
C VAL A 174 -8.98 -19.45 -1.58
N ASP A 175 -9.13 -20.70 -1.16
CA ASP A 175 -9.55 -21.05 0.19
C ASP A 175 -8.31 -21.39 1.01
N TYR A 176 -8.09 -20.78 2.18
CA TYR A 176 -6.89 -21.05 2.99
C TYR A 176 -7.17 -21.18 4.47
N GLU A 177 -6.30 -21.90 5.18
CA GLU A 177 -6.34 -22.07 6.62
C GLU A 177 -5.28 -21.17 7.26
N PRO A 178 -5.66 -20.08 7.97
CA PRO A 178 -4.69 -19.13 8.51
C PRO A 178 -3.70 -19.79 9.48
N THR A 179 -2.43 -19.40 9.40
CA THR A 179 -1.38 -19.92 10.32
C THR A 179 -1.56 -19.47 11.77
N THR A 180 -2.41 -18.47 12.00
CA THR A 180 -2.82 -17.97 13.32
C THR A 180 -3.78 -18.93 14.05
N GLY A 181 -4.37 -19.91 13.36
CA GLY A 181 -5.34 -20.85 13.92
C GLY A 181 -6.77 -20.33 13.95
N GLU A 182 -7.05 -19.25 13.22
CA GLU A 182 -8.39 -18.72 12.98
C GLU A 182 -9.21 -19.62 12.05
N GLU A 183 -10.49 -19.27 11.85
CA GLU A 183 -11.36 -20.02 10.95
C GLU A 183 -10.86 -19.99 9.50
N LYS A 184 -11.22 -21.02 8.74
CA LYS A 184 -10.87 -21.14 7.33
C LYS A 184 -11.45 -19.97 6.53
N VAL A 185 -10.60 -19.25 5.81
CA VAL A 185 -11.00 -18.17 4.91
C VAL A 185 -11.39 -18.74 3.56
N LYS A 186 -12.48 -18.22 2.99
CA LYS A 186 -13.09 -18.71 1.75
C LYS A 186 -13.02 -17.67 0.65
N ASN A 187 -12.78 -18.11 -0.57
CA ASN A 187 -12.82 -17.29 -1.78
C ASN A 187 -11.98 -15.99 -1.68
N HIS A 188 -10.82 -16.05 -1.00
CA HIS A 188 -9.96 -14.90 -0.83
C HIS A 188 -9.44 -14.40 -2.18
N LYS A 189 -9.60 -13.10 -2.41
CA LYS A 189 -9.23 -12.36 -3.62
C LYS A 189 -8.19 -11.30 -3.23
N TRP A 190 -7.11 -11.11 -3.97
CA TRP A 190 -6.55 -12.00 -5.00
C TRP A 190 -5.11 -12.30 -4.63
N LEU A 191 -4.54 -13.35 -5.22
CA LEU A 191 -3.10 -13.57 -5.21
C LEU A 191 -2.57 -13.65 -6.63
N THR A 192 -1.35 -13.18 -6.84
CA THR A 192 -0.63 -13.38 -8.10
C THR A 192 0.13 -14.71 -8.08
N GLU A 193 0.54 -15.17 -9.26
CA GLU A 193 1.33 -16.40 -9.37
C GLU A 193 2.62 -16.41 -8.52
N SER A 194 3.28 -15.25 -8.41
CA SER A 194 4.53 -15.10 -7.65
C SER A 194 4.36 -15.20 -6.13
N GLU A 195 3.13 -15.06 -5.64
CA GLU A 195 2.78 -15.12 -4.22
C GLU A 195 2.37 -16.53 -3.77
N LEU A 196 2.51 -17.51 -4.68
CA LEU A 196 2.18 -18.91 -4.44
C LEU A 196 3.42 -19.78 -4.67
N SER A 197 3.49 -20.89 -3.94
CA SER A 197 4.42 -21.98 -4.23
C SER A 197 3.70 -23.31 -4.25
N THR A 198 4.34 -24.31 -4.86
CA THR A 198 3.93 -25.71 -4.65
C THR A 198 4.04 -26.07 -3.17
N LEU A 199 3.15 -26.95 -2.69
CA LEU A 199 3.33 -27.57 -1.38
C LEU A 199 4.66 -28.34 -1.33
N GLU A 200 5.43 -28.11 -0.28
CA GLU A 200 6.60 -28.92 0.10
C GLU A 200 6.18 -30.26 0.73
#